data_AF-A0A958DKU7-F1
#
_entry.id   AF-A0A958DKU7-F1
#
_cell.length_a   1.000
_cell.length_b   1.000
_cell.length_c   1.000
_cell.angle_alpha   90.00
_cell.angle_beta   90.00
_cell.angle_gamma   90.00
#
_symmetry.space_group_name_H-M   'P 1'
#
loop_
_entity.id
_entity.type
_entity.pdbx_description
1 polymer ?
#
loop_
_entity_poly.entity_id
_entity_poly.type
_entity_poly.pdbx_seq_one_letter_code
_entity_poly.pdbx_strand_id
1 'polypeptide(L)'
;FQSFHLINDLSVVDNVELPLLYRKVSARERRRLAEEALRSVGLSNRMQHFPTQLSGGQKQRVAIARAIVGRPDILLADEPTGNLDSVMGNEVMDILLRLNKESRTTIVMVTHDESMAKRTNRLVRLFDGSQVG
;
A
#
# COMPACT_ATOMS: atom_id res chain seq x y z
N PHE A 1 -13.38 7.93 -7.53
CA PHE A 1 -13.66 6.54 -7.10
C PHE A 1 -12.40 5.86 -6.55
N GLN A 2 -11.68 6.46 -5.60
CA GLN A 2 -10.72 5.70 -4.79
C GLN A 2 -11.43 5.26 -3.51
N SER A 3 -12.11 4.13 -3.59
CA SER A 3 -12.43 3.35 -2.41
C SER A 3 -11.16 2.65 -1.98
N PHE A 4 -10.67 2.85 -0.75
CA PHE A 4 -9.57 2.03 -0.20
C PHE A 4 -9.97 0.54 -0.03
N HIS A 5 -11.23 0.22 -0.33
CA HIS A 5 -11.86 -1.10 -0.19
C HIS A 5 -11.61 -1.72 1.20
N LEU A 6 -11.47 -0.89 2.24
CA LEU A 6 -11.36 -1.34 3.62
C LEU A 6 -12.76 -1.68 4.12
N ILE A 7 -12.87 -2.75 4.90
CA ILE A 7 -14.12 -3.18 5.53
C ILE A 7 -14.26 -2.36 6.82
N ASN A 8 -15.27 -1.48 6.87
CA ASN A 8 -15.46 -0.52 7.96
C ASN A 8 -15.76 -1.18 9.31
N ASP A 9 -16.34 -2.38 9.29
CA ASP A 9 -16.70 -3.14 10.50
C ASP A 9 -15.54 -4.00 11.05
N LEU A 10 -14.39 -3.96 10.40
CA LEU A 10 -13.17 -4.64 10.84
C LEU A 10 -12.16 -3.63 11.35
N SER A 11 -11.38 -4.01 12.36
CA SER A 11 -10.24 -3.21 12.77
C SER A 11 -9.19 -3.14 11.65
N VAL A 12 -8.26 -2.19 11.75
CA VAL A 12 -7.18 -1.99 10.78
C VAL A 12 -6.32 -3.25 10.62
N VAL A 13 -5.98 -3.89 11.72
CA VAL A 13 -5.21 -5.14 11.70
C VAL A 13 -6.01 -6.31 11.11
N ASP A 14 -7.30 -6.41 11.40
CA ASP A 14 -8.13 -7.46 10.81
C ASP A 14 -8.28 -7.25 9.29
N ASN A 15 -8.40 -6.01 8.83
CA ASN A 15 -8.36 -5.66 7.40
C ASN A 15 -7.07 -6.14 6.73
N VAL A 16 -5.92 -6.00 7.40
CA VAL A 16 -4.61 -6.43 6.89
C VAL A 16 -4.45 -7.95 6.96
N GLU A 17 -5.11 -8.64 7.89
CA GLU A 17 -5.09 -10.11 7.99
C GLU A 17 -5.87 -10.81 6.87
N LEU A 18 -6.91 -10.17 6.30
CA LEU A 18 -7.83 -10.79 5.33
C LEU A 18 -7.13 -11.60 4.22
N PRO A 19 -6.08 -11.11 3.53
CA PRO A 19 -5.44 -11.86 2.45
C PRO A 19 -4.76 -13.14 2.93
N LEU A 20 -4.38 -13.21 4.21
CA LEU A 20 -3.72 -14.37 4.79
C LEU A 20 -4.70 -15.48 5.19
N LEU A 21 -6.02 -15.20 5.27
CA LEU A 21 -7.02 -16.22 5.59
C LEU A 21 -7.03 -17.39 4.60
N TYR A 22 -6.68 -17.10 3.34
CA TYR A 22 -6.60 -18.10 2.26
C TYR A 22 -5.24 -18.81 2.20
N ARG A 23 -4.29 -18.45 3.08
CA ARG A 23 -2.98 -19.09 3.17
C ARG A 23 -2.97 -20.12 4.30
N LYS A 24 -2.18 -21.18 4.14
CA LYS A 24 -1.99 -22.24 5.16
C LYS A 24 -1.13 -21.77 6.34
N VAL A 25 -1.53 -20.70 7.01
CA VAL A 25 -0.85 -20.08 8.16
C VAL A 25 -1.79 -20.03 9.37
N SER A 26 -1.26 -20.24 10.56
CA SER A 26 -2.04 -20.23 11.81
C SER A 26 -2.60 -18.83 12.11
N ALA A 27 -3.67 -18.73 12.90
CA ALA A 27 -4.24 -17.45 13.30
C ALA A 27 -3.21 -16.54 14.00
N ARG A 28 -2.40 -17.11 14.89
CA ARG A 28 -1.32 -16.39 15.58
C ARG A 28 -0.29 -15.84 14.60
N GLU A 29 0.06 -16.61 13.59
CA GLU A 29 1.03 -16.19 12.58
C GLU A 29 0.46 -15.11 11.66
N ARG A 30 -0.82 -15.20 11.27
CA ARG A 30 -1.50 -14.14 10.51
C ARG A 30 -1.48 -12.82 11.25
N ARG A 31 -1.83 -12.85 12.55
CA ARG A 31 -1.81 -11.67 13.40
C ARG A 31 -0.42 -11.03 13.42
N ARG A 32 0.61 -11.84 13.69
CA ARG A 32 2.00 -11.38 13.73
C ARG A 32 2.41 -10.71 12.41
N LEU A 33 2.12 -11.32 11.27
CA LEU A 33 2.45 -10.80 9.95
C LEU A 33 1.70 -9.50 9.63
N ALA A 34 0.42 -9.41 9.99
CA ALA A 34 -0.38 -8.20 9.79
C ALA A 34 0.15 -7.03 10.64
N GLU A 35 0.51 -7.29 11.89
CA GLU A 35 1.14 -6.31 12.75
C GLU A 35 2.51 -5.86 12.22
N GLU A 36 3.32 -6.76 11.67
CA GLU A 36 4.59 -6.43 11.00
C GLU A 36 4.38 -5.51 9.80
N ALA A 37 3.41 -5.84 8.93
CA ALA A 37 3.08 -5.02 7.77
C ALA A 37 2.55 -3.62 8.18
N LEU A 38 1.77 -3.53 9.26
CA LEU A 38 1.32 -2.24 9.78
C LEU A 38 2.46 -1.41 10.38
N ARG A 39 3.43 -2.04 11.04
CA ARG A 39 4.64 -1.37 11.51
C ARG A 39 5.47 -0.82 10.36
N SER A 40 5.63 -1.57 9.27
CA SER A 40 6.46 -1.14 8.13
C SER A 40 5.89 0.06 7.36
N VAL A 41 4.60 0.37 7.54
CA VAL A 41 3.94 1.57 7.00
C VAL A 41 3.70 2.67 8.06
N GLY A 42 4.23 2.49 9.28
CA GLY A 42 4.15 3.50 10.35
C GLY A 42 2.79 3.58 11.06
N LEU A 43 2.03 2.49 11.12
CA LEU A 43 0.69 2.44 11.72
C LEU A 43 0.61 1.62 13.03
N SER A 44 1.72 1.50 13.76
CA SER A 44 1.79 0.72 15.00
C SER A 44 0.73 1.09 16.04
N ASN A 45 0.43 2.38 16.18
CA ASN A 45 -0.50 2.90 17.19
C ASN A 45 -1.97 2.91 16.74
N ARG A 46 -2.25 2.41 15.53
CA ARG A 46 -3.60 2.45 14.90
C ARG A 46 -4.19 1.08 14.62
N MET A 47 -3.50 0.00 15.00
CA MET A 47 -3.89 -1.37 14.66
C MET A 47 -5.33 -1.71 15.07
N GLN A 48 -5.77 -1.27 16.25
CA GLN A 48 -7.10 -1.57 16.79
C GLN A 48 -8.19 -0.55 16.40
N HIS A 49 -7.84 0.48 15.63
CA HIS A 49 -8.83 1.46 15.17
C HIS A 49 -9.64 0.89 14.01
N PHE A 50 -10.80 1.45 13.75
CA PHE A 50 -11.61 1.18 12.57
C PHE A 50 -11.26 2.16 11.43
N PRO A 51 -11.44 1.77 10.16
CA PRO A 51 -11.19 2.66 9.01
C PRO A 51 -11.88 4.02 9.11
N THR A 52 -13.07 4.09 9.71
CA THR A 52 -13.82 5.34 9.93
C THR A 52 -13.10 6.35 10.82
N GLN A 53 -12.15 5.88 11.65
CA GLN A 53 -11.36 6.70 12.58
C GLN A 53 -10.01 7.16 11.97
N LEU A 54 -9.76 6.86 10.70
CA LEU A 54 -8.49 7.15 10.02
C LEU A 54 -8.61 8.31 9.02
N SER A 55 -7.53 9.08 8.90
CA SER A 55 -7.36 10.04 7.80
C SER A 55 -7.22 9.33 6.44
N GLY A 56 -7.36 10.07 5.33
CA GLY A 56 -7.18 9.53 3.98
C GLY A 56 -5.80 8.87 3.76
N GLY A 57 -4.71 9.55 4.14
CA GLY A 57 -3.37 8.99 4.07
C GLY A 57 -3.16 7.77 4.97
N GLN A 58 -3.79 7.73 6.15
CA GLN A 58 -3.75 6.52 6.99
C GLN A 58 -4.48 5.35 6.35
N LYS A 59 -5.67 5.57 5.76
CA LYS A 59 -6.40 4.54 5.01
C LYS A 59 -5.58 4.00 3.83
N GLN A 60 -4.87 4.88 3.12
CA GLN A 60 -3.97 4.46 2.03
C GLN A 60 -2.84 3.56 2.55
N ARG A 61 -2.20 3.94 3.67
CA ARG A 61 -1.15 3.12 4.29
C ARG A 61 -1.69 1.77 4.78
N VAL A 62 -2.92 1.69 5.28
CA VAL A 62 -3.57 0.40 5.60
C VAL A 62 -3.78 -0.45 4.34
N ALA A 63 -4.23 0.15 3.24
CA ALA A 63 -4.38 -0.55 1.97
C ALA A 63 -3.04 -1.10 1.46
N ILE A 64 -1.95 -0.33 1.58
CA ILE A 64 -0.59 -0.78 1.26
C ILE A 64 -0.19 -1.93 2.17
N ALA A 65 -0.35 -1.81 3.49
CA ALA A 65 -0.04 -2.88 4.45
C ALA A 65 -0.78 -4.18 4.09
N ARG A 66 -2.07 -4.10 3.75
CA ARG A 66 -2.88 -5.23 3.30
C ARG A 66 -2.35 -5.84 1.99
N ALA A 67 -1.86 -5.03 1.06
CA ALA A 67 -1.30 -5.53 -0.20
C ALA A 67 0.05 -6.26 0.02
N ILE A 68 0.88 -5.79 0.96
CA ILE A 68 2.23 -6.33 1.18
C ILE A 68 2.31 -7.42 2.24
N VAL A 69 1.28 -7.60 3.07
CA VAL A 69 1.28 -8.58 4.17
C VAL A 69 1.65 -10.00 3.70
N GLY A 70 1.27 -10.31 2.46
CA GLY A 70 1.57 -11.57 1.81
C GLY A 70 2.99 -11.69 1.24
N ARG A 71 3.83 -10.67 1.39
CA ARG A 71 5.16 -10.56 0.77
C ARG A 71 5.11 -10.89 -0.73
N PRO A 72 4.32 -10.16 -1.52
CA PRO A 72 4.18 -10.45 -2.95
C PRO A 72 5.48 -10.15 -3.69
N ASP A 73 5.75 -10.90 -4.75
CA ASP A 73 6.86 -10.62 -5.66
C ASP A 73 6.60 -9.35 -6.48
N ILE A 74 5.32 -9.04 -6.74
CA ILE A 74 4.88 -7.87 -7.53
C ILE A 74 3.73 -7.15 -6.81
N LEU A 75 3.84 -5.83 -6.72
CA LEU A 75 2.79 -4.92 -6.26
C LEU A 75 2.37 -4.01 -7.42
N LEU A 76 1.08 -4.04 -7.76
CA LEU A 76 0.48 -3.12 -8.73
C LEU A 76 -0.16 -1.94 -7.96
N ALA A 77 0.26 -0.72 -8.28
CA ALA A 77 -0.20 0.49 -7.60
C ALA A 77 -0.84 1.45 -8.61
N ASP A 78 -2.15 1.58 -8.58
CA ASP A 78 -2.91 2.48 -9.45
C ASP A 78 -3.16 3.82 -8.72
N GLU A 79 -2.51 4.88 -9.21
CA GLU A 79 -2.55 6.25 -8.65
C GLU A 79 -2.40 6.30 -7.12
N PRO A 80 -1.33 5.71 -6.53
CA PRO A 80 -1.24 5.51 -5.09
C PRO A 80 -1.13 6.82 -4.28
N THR A 81 -0.91 7.95 -4.94
CA THR A 81 -0.78 9.28 -4.32
C THR A 81 -1.82 10.30 -4.80
N GLY A 82 -2.70 9.96 -5.76
CA GLY A 82 -3.52 10.93 -6.50
C GLY A 82 -4.58 11.71 -5.70
N ASN A 83 -4.90 11.31 -4.47
CA ASN A 83 -5.84 12.00 -3.56
C ASN A 83 -5.19 12.46 -2.25
N LEU A 84 -3.87 12.48 -2.18
CA LEU A 84 -3.12 12.88 -1.00
C LEU A 84 -2.55 14.28 -1.21
N ASP A 85 -2.44 15.04 -0.12
CA ASP A 85 -1.61 16.24 -0.15
C ASP A 85 -0.14 15.87 -0.44
N SER A 86 0.66 16.87 -0.80
CA SER A 86 2.05 16.65 -1.22
C SER A 86 2.92 15.99 -0.15
N VAL A 87 2.65 16.25 1.14
CA VAL A 87 3.39 15.64 2.25
C VAL A 87 3.03 14.15 2.34
N MET A 88 1.74 13.85 2.40
CA MET A 88 1.24 12.48 2.46
C MET A 88 1.62 11.65 1.23
N GLY A 89 1.58 12.25 0.04
CA GLY A 89 1.99 11.62 -1.22
C GLY A 89 3.46 11.22 -1.19
N ASN A 90 4.34 12.11 -0.71
CA ASN A 90 5.76 11.83 -0.56
C ASN A 90 6.01 10.67 0.42
N GLU A 91 5.32 10.64 1.56
CA GLU A 91 5.47 9.56 2.55
C GLU A 91 5.02 8.20 1.99
N VAL A 92 3.93 8.16 1.22
CA VAL A 92 3.48 6.94 0.55
C VAL A 92 4.51 6.47 -0.47
N MET A 93 5.06 7.38 -1.26
CA MET A 93 6.09 7.06 -2.24
C MET A 93 7.38 6.56 -1.57
N ASP A 94 7.78 7.13 -0.42
CA ASP A 94 8.92 6.65 0.37
C ASP A 94 8.71 5.22 0.88
N ILE A 95 7.49 4.89 1.32
CA ILE A 95 7.12 3.53 1.71
C ILE A 95 7.29 2.57 0.53
N LEU A 96 6.77 2.91 -0.66
CA LEU A 96 6.88 2.07 -1.85
C LEU A 96 8.34 1.86 -2.26
N LEU A 97 9.13 2.92 -2.34
CA LEU A 97 10.55 2.83 -2.69
C LEU A 97 11.34 1.98 -1.68
N ARG A 98 11.05 2.14 -0.38
CA ARG A 98 11.65 1.31 0.68
C ARG A 98 11.28 -0.16 0.51
N LEU A 99 10.01 -0.47 0.25
CA LEU A 99 9.55 -1.85 0.03
C LEU A 99 10.25 -2.49 -1.16
N ASN A 100 10.41 -1.76 -2.26
CA ASN A 100 11.14 -2.25 -3.42
C ASN A 100 12.60 -2.58 -3.07
N LYS A 101 13.27 -1.68 -2.36
CA LYS A 101 14.69 -1.83 -2.01
C LYS A 101 14.95 -2.92 -0.96
N GLU A 102 14.13 -2.97 0.08
CA GLU A 102 14.37 -3.84 1.25
C GLU A 102 13.68 -5.20 1.13
N SER A 103 12.44 -5.23 0.62
CA SER A 103 11.64 -6.46 0.54
C SER A 103 11.73 -7.16 -0.82
N ARG A 104 12.45 -6.57 -1.79
CA ARG A 104 12.58 -7.06 -3.18
C ARG A 104 11.26 -7.23 -3.92
N THR A 105 10.18 -6.61 -3.45
CA THR A 105 8.91 -6.55 -4.17
C THR A 105 9.06 -5.63 -5.39
N THR A 106 8.76 -6.14 -6.58
CA THR A 106 8.69 -5.32 -7.80
C THR A 106 7.45 -4.44 -7.74
N ILE A 107 7.58 -3.14 -7.98
CA ILE A 107 6.45 -2.21 -7.95
C ILE A 107 6.18 -1.71 -9.35
N VAL A 108 4.96 -1.92 -9.84
CA VAL A 108 4.46 -1.34 -11.08
C VAL A 108 3.42 -0.31 -10.70
N MET A 109 3.73 0.96 -10.95
CA MET A 109 2.88 2.07 -10.57
C MET A 109 2.37 2.81 -11.80
N VAL A 110 1.09 3.13 -11.81
CA VAL A 110 0.47 4.04 -12.78
C VAL A 110 0.26 5.37 -12.09
N THR A 111 0.73 6.47 -12.71
CA THR A 111 0.46 7.81 -12.22
C THR A 111 0.50 8.87 -13.32
N HIS A 112 -0.34 9.91 -13.16
CA HIS A 112 -0.26 11.16 -13.93
C HIS A 112 0.67 12.22 -13.29
N ASP A 113 1.20 11.98 -12.10
CA ASP A 113 2.13 12.88 -11.42
C ASP A 113 3.58 12.64 -11.91
N GLU A 114 4.07 13.52 -12.78
CA GLU A 114 5.44 13.46 -13.29
C GLU A 114 6.50 13.50 -12.18
N SER A 115 6.25 14.22 -11.08
CA SER A 115 7.20 14.36 -9.99
C SER A 115 7.39 13.04 -9.25
N MET A 116 6.31 12.30 -9.00
CA MET A 116 6.37 10.96 -8.40
C MET A 116 6.98 9.95 -9.38
N ALA A 117 6.61 10.03 -10.67
CA ALA A 117 7.12 9.13 -11.69
C ALA A 117 8.66 9.21 -11.83
N LYS A 118 9.23 10.42 -11.77
CA LYS A 118 10.68 10.66 -11.83
C LYS A 118 11.48 10.08 -10.66
N ARG A 119 10.82 9.70 -9.56
CA ARG A 119 11.46 9.07 -8.39
C ARG A 119 11.67 7.55 -8.57
N THR A 120 11.11 6.96 -9.62
CA THR A 120 11.19 5.52 -9.89
C THR A 120 12.45 5.14 -10.68
N ASN A 121 12.82 3.86 -10.67
CA ASN A 121 14.00 3.38 -11.39
C ASN A 121 13.81 3.33 -12.92
N ARG A 122 12.57 3.17 -13.39
CA ARG A 122 12.24 3.08 -14.81
C ARG A 122 10.90 3.77 -15.04
N LEU A 123 10.90 4.70 -15.99
CA LEU A 123 9.71 5.39 -16.46
C LEU A 123 9.29 4.83 -17.82
N VAL A 124 8.01 4.46 -17.95
CA VAL A 124 7.39 4.11 -19.22
C VAL A 124 6.26 5.10 -19.44
N ARG A 125 6.27 5.82 -20.57
CA ARG A 125 5.21 6.78 -20.90
C ARG A 125 4.23 6.14 -21.88
N LEU A 126 2.95 6.32 -21.61
CA LEU A 126 1.86 5.87 -22.47
C LEU A 126 1.11 7.10 -22.98
N PHE A 127 0.82 7.12 -24.28
CA PHE A 127 -0.01 8.12 -24.93
C PHE A 127 -0.90 7.43 -25.97
N ASP A 128 -2.21 7.70 -25.93
CA ASP A 128 -3.22 7.07 -26.80
C ASP A 128 -3.10 5.53 -26.88
N GLY A 129 -2.93 4.89 -25.73
CA GLY A 129 -2.84 3.42 -25.62
C GLY A 129 -1.54 2.81 -26.13
N SER A 130 -0.58 3.63 -26.58
CA SER A 130 0.71 3.19 -27.10
C SER A 130 1.86 3.68 -26.22
N GLN A 131 2.93 2.89 -26.11
CA GLN A 131 4.16 3.36 -25.46
C GLN A 131 4.81 4.43 -26.34
N VAL A 132 5.19 5.55 -25.71
CA VAL A 132 5.93 6.64 -26.33
C VAL A 132 7.22 6.87 -25.55
N GLY A 133 8.32 7.14 -26.27
CA GLY A 133 9.66 7.23 -25.68
C GLY A 133 10.38 5.88 -25.69
#